data_AF-A0A3M2KUZ7-F1
#
_entry.id   AF-A0A3M2KUZ7-F1
#
_cell.length_a   1.000
_cell.length_b   1.000
_cell.length_c   1.000
_cell.angle_alpha   90.00
_cell.angle_beta   90.00
_cell.angle_gamma   90.00
#
_symmetry.space_group_name_H-M   'P 1'
#
loop_
_entity.id
_entity.type
_entity.pdbx_description
1 polymer ?
#
loop_
_entity_poly.entity_id
_entity_poly.type
_entity_poly.pdbx_seq_one_letter_code
_entity_poly.pdbx_strand_id
1 'polypeptide(L)'
;MDTMVLVMAVVLAVLAWSVYQVRVKRKFGLHKRTQVALAVGLLISVGLFEVDVRFNGWEERASGVAGGRPSGLVWTALGIQLVFAVFAVVLWPVVIVRAARELGSPPLPGAHSVWHRRWAPLAAIGMALAGATSWVFYWLAFAA
;
A
#
# COMPACT_ATOMS: atom_id res chain seq x y z
N MET A 1 4.32 9.82 11.86
CA MET A 1 4.94 8.49 11.70
C MET A 1 4.04 7.40 12.27
N ASP A 2 3.57 7.52 13.52
CA ASP A 2 2.53 6.63 14.09
C ASP A 2 1.26 6.57 13.24
N THR A 3 0.87 7.70 12.66
CA THR A 3 -0.27 7.81 11.74
C THR A 3 -0.15 6.87 10.54
N MET A 4 1.05 6.62 10.01
CA MET A 4 1.25 5.74 8.85
C MET A 4 1.06 4.27 9.22
N VAL A 5 1.47 3.86 10.42
CA VAL A 5 1.20 2.51 10.94
C VAL A 5 -0.31 2.26 10.97
N LEU A 6 -1.06 3.22 11.54
CA LEU A 6 -2.52 3.15 11.64
C LEU A 6 -3.18 3.16 10.25
N VAL A 7 -2.76 4.08 9.36
CA VAL A 7 -3.28 4.16 7.99
C VAL A 7 -3.08 2.83 7.27
N MET A 8 -1.91 2.22 7.39
CA MET A 8 -1.64 0.94 6.73
C MET A 8 -2.47 -0.20 7.31
N ALA A 9 -2.72 -0.22 8.63
CA ALA A 9 -3.60 -1.19 9.26
C ALA A 9 -5.03 -1.08 8.72
N VAL A 10 -5.54 0.16 8.61
CA VAL A 10 -6.86 0.44 8.02
C VAL A 10 -6.89 0.02 6.55
N VAL A 11 -5.86 0.34 5.76
CA VAL A 11 -5.76 -0.05 4.35
C VAL A 11 -5.83 -1.57 4.18
N LEU A 12 -5.08 -2.33 4.96
CA LEU A 12 -5.10 -3.79 4.88
C LEU A 12 -6.44 -4.38 5.31
N ALA A 13 -7.07 -3.85 6.36
CA ALA A 13 -8.40 -4.27 6.79
C ALA A 13 -9.46 -3.99 5.72
N VAL A 14 -9.46 -2.79 5.13
CA VAL A 14 -10.39 -2.41 4.07
C VAL A 14 -10.12 -3.20 2.78
N LEU A 15 -8.85 -3.50 2.46
CA LEU A 15 -8.49 -4.35 1.32
C LEU A 15 -9.03 -5.77 1.50
N ALA A 16 -8.84 -6.37 2.68
CA ALA A 16 -9.37 -7.70 3.00
C ALA A 16 -10.91 -7.73 2.92
N TRP A 17 -11.57 -6.71 3.48
CA TRP A 17 -13.02 -6.54 3.34
C TRP A 17 -13.43 -6.40 1.86
N SER A 18 -12.75 -5.57 1.07
CA SER A 18 -13.01 -5.39 -0.35
C SER A 18 -12.93 -6.72 -1.14
N VAL A 19 -11.98 -7.59 -0.79
CA VAL A 19 -11.85 -8.94 -1.37
C VAL A 19 -13.01 -9.85 -0.92
N TYR A 20 -13.40 -9.81 0.36
CA TYR A 20 -14.56 -10.55 0.86
C TYR A 20 -15.85 -10.18 0.12
N GLN A 21 -16.08 -8.89 -0.15
CA GLN A 21 -17.28 -8.41 -0.85
C GLN A 21 -17.42 -8.98 -2.26
N VAL A 22 -16.31 -9.14 -2.99
CA VAL A 22 -16.35 -9.69 -4.34
C VAL A 22 -16.41 -11.23 -4.34
N ARG A 23 -15.71 -11.89 -3.41
CA ARG A 23 -15.64 -13.36 -3.34
C ARG A 23 -16.92 -13.98 -2.81
N VAL A 24 -17.49 -13.42 -1.74
CA VAL A 24 -18.62 -14.00 -1.01
C VAL A 24 -19.93 -13.32 -1.37
N LYS A 25 -19.96 -11.98 -1.34
CA LYS A 25 -21.20 -11.21 -1.56
C LYS A 25 -21.44 -10.85 -3.03
N ARG A 26 -20.50 -11.14 -3.93
CA ARG A 26 -20.55 -10.80 -5.37
C ARG A 26 -20.85 -9.32 -5.65
N LYS A 27 -20.50 -8.43 -4.72
CA LYS A 27 -20.72 -6.97 -4.84
C LYS A 27 -19.59 -6.29 -5.61
N PHE A 28 -19.52 -6.52 -6.92
CA PHE A 28 -18.45 -5.99 -7.79
C PHE A 28 -18.39 -4.45 -7.84
N GLY A 29 -19.55 -3.78 -7.83
CA GLY A 29 -19.62 -2.32 -7.81
C GLY A 29 -19.03 -1.71 -6.54
N LEU A 30 -19.30 -2.32 -5.38
CA LEU A 30 -18.72 -1.91 -4.10
C LEU A 30 -17.20 -2.11 -4.10
N HIS A 31 -16.75 -3.28 -4.54
CA HIS A 31 -15.31 -3.57 -4.69
C HIS A 31 -14.59 -2.51 -5.54
N LYS A 32 -15.14 -2.17 -6.72
CA LYS A 32 -14.57 -1.12 -7.59
C LYS A 32 -14.46 0.22 -6.86
N ARG A 33 -15.55 0.69 -6.22
CA ARG A 33 -15.56 1.96 -5.49
C ARG A 33 -14.55 1.96 -4.35
N THR A 34 -14.46 0.88 -3.59
CA THR A 34 -13.50 0.74 -2.49
C THR A 34 -12.05 0.76 -2.99
N GLN A 35 -11.73 0.05 -4.08
CA GLN A 35 -10.37 0.06 -4.65
C GLN A 35 -9.97 1.45 -5.16
N VAL A 36 -10.87 2.16 -5.84
CA VAL A 36 -10.61 3.53 -6.31
C VAL A 36 -10.44 4.49 -5.13
N ALA A 37 -11.30 4.40 -4.11
CA ALA A 37 -11.20 5.22 -2.90
C ALA A 37 -9.88 4.97 -2.15
N LEU A 38 -9.50 3.70 -1.98
CA LEU A 38 -8.21 3.33 -1.39
C LEU A 38 -7.04 3.89 -2.21
N ALA A 39 -7.11 3.81 -3.55
CA ALA A 39 -6.02 4.27 -4.41
C ALA A 39 -5.80 5.78 -4.31
N VAL A 40 -6.88 6.57 -4.34
CA VAL A 40 -6.81 8.02 -4.16
C VAL A 40 -6.32 8.36 -2.74
N GLY A 41 -6.88 7.72 -1.72
CA GLY A 41 -6.48 7.96 -0.33
C GLY A 41 -5.00 7.63 -0.08
N LEU A 42 -4.51 6.50 -0.59
CA LEU A 42 -3.11 6.12 -0.48
C LEU A 42 -2.19 7.07 -1.25
N LEU A 43 -2.58 7.52 -2.44
CA LEU A 43 -1.80 8.50 -3.20
C LEU A 43 -1.62 9.80 -2.41
N ILE A 44 -2.68 10.28 -1.77
CA ILE A 44 -2.63 11.47 -0.90
C ILE A 44 -1.73 11.18 0.31
N SER A 45 -1.94 10.07 1.01
CA SER A 45 -1.16 9.69 2.20
C SER A 45 0.33 9.59 1.91
N VAL A 46 0.71 8.94 0.79
CA VAL A 46 2.11 8.82 0.36
C VAL A 46 2.69 10.18 -0.03
N GLY A 47 1.92 11.02 -0.71
CA GLY A 47 2.35 12.38 -1.04
C GLY A 47 2.64 13.22 0.21
N LEU A 48 1.76 13.16 1.22
CA LEU A 48 1.97 13.85 2.50
C LEU A 48 3.16 13.26 3.27
N PHE A 49 3.33 11.94 3.25
CA PHE A 49 4.47 11.27 3.86
C PHE A 49 5.80 11.70 3.22
N GLU A 50 5.88 11.74 1.89
CA GLU A 50 7.07 12.17 1.16
C GLU A 50 7.47 13.61 1.52
N VAL A 51 6.49 14.50 1.64
CA VAL A 51 6.71 15.87 2.11
C VAL A 51 7.26 15.86 3.54
N ASP A 52 6.65 15.12 4.47
CA ASP A 52 7.13 15.03 5.85
C ASP A 52 8.59 14.55 5.93
N VAL A 53 8.92 13.49 5.20
CA VAL A 53 10.26 12.88 5.22
C VAL A 53 11.32 13.84 4.65
N ARG A 54 11.00 14.57 3.58
CA ARG A 54 11.94 15.52 2.96
C ARG A 54 12.20 16.76 3.81
N PHE A 55 11.21 17.23 4.56
CA PHE A 55 11.31 18.50 5.28
C PHE A 55 11.56 18.35 6.79
N ASN A 56 11.24 17.19 7.39
CA ASN A 56 11.32 16.98 8.85
C ASN A 56 12.42 15.99 9.27
N GLY A 57 13.56 15.98 8.57
CA GLY A 57 14.82 15.36 9.05
C GLY A 57 14.69 13.93 9.59
N TRP A 58 14.06 13.03 8.84
CA TRP A 58 13.74 11.68 9.32
C TRP A 58 14.97 10.87 9.77
N GLU A 59 16.14 11.09 9.15
CA GLU A 59 17.39 10.39 9.49
C GLU A 59 17.90 10.75 10.89
N GLU A 60 17.81 12.03 11.25
CA GLU A 60 18.22 12.51 12.58
C GLU A 60 17.26 12.01 13.66
N ARG A 61 15.95 11.97 13.35
CA ARG A 61 14.96 11.34 14.23
C ARG A 61 15.22 9.85 14.42
N ALA A 62 15.66 9.16 13.36
CA ALA A 62 15.93 7.73 13.39
C ALA A 62 17.27 7.36 14.03
N SER A 63 18.22 8.30 14.12
CA SER A 63 19.49 8.07 14.79
C SER A 63 19.41 8.27 16.31
N GLY A 64 18.39 8.97 16.80
CA GLY A 64 18.19 9.26 18.22
C GLY A 64 19.18 10.28 18.81
N VAL A 65 20.11 10.81 17.99
CA VAL A 65 21.14 11.78 18.40
C VAL A 65 21.30 12.85 17.33
N ALA A 66 21.40 14.11 17.77
CA ALA A 66 21.55 15.24 16.85
C ALA A 66 22.80 15.09 15.97
N GLY A 67 22.64 15.21 14.65
CA GLY A 67 23.70 14.95 13.66
C GLY A 67 24.13 13.48 13.49
N GLY A 68 23.46 12.53 14.15
CA GLY A 68 23.70 11.10 14.01
C GLY A 68 23.16 10.52 12.70
N ARG A 69 23.67 9.35 12.28
CA ARG A 69 23.17 8.61 11.12
C ARG A 69 22.38 7.38 11.54
N PRO A 70 21.32 6.99 10.80
CA PRO A 70 20.62 5.74 11.04
C PRO A 70 21.55 4.53 10.96
N SER A 71 21.27 3.51 11.76
CA SER A 71 22.05 2.28 11.75
C SER A 71 21.95 1.56 10.39
N GLY A 72 22.95 0.71 10.08
CA GLY A 72 22.90 -0.11 8.86
C GLY A 72 21.66 -1.03 8.80
N LEU A 73 21.13 -1.43 9.95
CA LEU A 73 19.89 -2.19 10.05
C LEU A 73 18.67 -1.37 9.61
N VAL A 74 18.59 -0.09 10.02
CA VAL A 74 17.52 0.83 9.58
C VAL A 74 17.57 1.04 8.07
N TRP A 75 18.76 1.26 7.51
CA TRP A 75 18.94 1.38 6.06
C TRP A 75 18.55 0.11 5.31
N THR A 76 18.89 -1.06 5.84
CA THR A 76 18.52 -2.35 5.25
C THR A 76 17.01 -2.53 5.27
N ALA A 77 16.35 -2.25 6.39
CA ALA A 77 14.90 -2.31 6.52
C ALA A 77 14.19 -1.34 5.56
N LEU A 78 14.73 -0.11 5.41
CA LEU A 78 14.24 0.86 4.44
C LEU A 78 14.37 0.34 3.00
N GLY A 79 15.52 -0.23 2.64
CA GLY A 79 15.74 -0.80 1.30
C GLY A 79 14.74 -1.91 0.97
N ILE A 80 14.51 -2.84 1.92
CA ILE A 80 13.51 -3.91 1.77
C ILE A 80 12.10 -3.31 1.61
N GLN A 81 11.75 -2.33 2.44
CA GLN A 81 10.47 -1.65 2.36
C GLN A 81 10.27 -1.00 0.98
N LEU A 82 11.28 -0.31 0.47
CA LEU A 82 11.20 0.37 -0.83
C LEU A 82 10.97 -0.60 -1.99
N VAL A 83 11.60 -1.78 -1.97
CA VAL A 83 11.37 -2.80 -3.00
C VAL A 83 9.90 -3.22 -3.05
N PHE A 84 9.29 -3.53 -1.90
CA PHE A 84 7.87 -3.90 -1.86
C PHE A 84 6.95 -2.73 -2.15
N ALA A 85 7.27 -1.53 -1.66
CA ALA A 85 6.49 -0.32 -1.91
C ALA A 85 6.47 0.03 -3.40
N VAL A 86 7.63 -0.01 -4.08
CA VAL A 86 7.73 0.23 -5.52
C VAL A 86 6.97 -0.84 -6.30
N PHE A 87 7.11 -2.11 -5.92
CA PHE A 87 6.34 -3.18 -6.55
C PHE A 87 4.83 -2.94 -6.43
N ALA A 88 4.36 -2.58 -5.23
CA ALA A 88 2.95 -2.31 -4.97
C ALA A 88 2.43 -1.06 -5.70
N VAL A 89 3.18 0.04 -5.68
CA VAL A 89 2.78 1.31 -6.32
C VAL A 89 2.74 1.21 -7.85
N VAL A 90 3.46 0.27 -8.44
CA VAL A 90 3.42 0.01 -9.88
C VAL A 90 2.29 -0.96 -10.21
N LEU A 91 2.28 -2.14 -9.58
CA LEU A 91 1.35 -3.20 -9.97
C LEU A 91 -0.11 -2.86 -9.63
N TRP A 92 -0.36 -2.25 -8.47
CA TRP A 92 -1.72 -2.03 -8.00
C TRP A 92 -2.50 -1.01 -8.84
N PRO A 93 -1.94 0.17 -9.21
CA PRO A 93 -2.60 1.07 -10.16
C PRO A 93 -2.83 0.44 -11.53
N VAL A 94 -1.89 -0.36 -12.04
CA VAL A 94 -2.07 -1.09 -13.31
C VAL A 94 -3.29 -2.00 -13.25
N VAL A 95 -3.44 -2.78 -12.17
CA VAL A 95 -4.59 -3.66 -11.97
C VAL A 95 -5.89 -2.87 -11.84
N ILE A 96 -5.91 -1.76 -11.10
CA ILE A 96 -7.10 -0.91 -10.94
C ILE A 96 -7.51 -0.25 -12.25
N VAL A 97 -6.57 0.37 -12.96
CA VAL A 97 -6.85 1.10 -14.21
C VAL A 97 -7.36 0.15 -15.29
N ARG A 98 -6.73 -1.02 -15.46
CA ARG A 98 -7.20 -2.03 -16.43
C ARG A 98 -8.58 -2.56 -16.04
N ALA A 99 -8.79 -2.90 -14.77
CA ALA A 99 -10.10 -3.34 -14.31
C ALA A 99 -11.19 -2.27 -14.52
N ALA A 100 -10.87 -0.99 -14.28
CA ALA A 100 -11.80 0.12 -14.46
C ALA A 100 -12.18 0.36 -15.92
N ARG A 101 -11.24 0.14 -16.86
CA ARG A 101 -11.44 0.29 -18.31
C ARG A 101 -12.09 -0.92 -18.97
N GLU A 102 -11.77 -2.13 -18.52
CA GLU A 102 -12.07 -3.37 -19.27
C GLU A 102 -13.25 -4.20 -18.69
N LEU A 103 -13.69 -3.98 -17.45
CA LEU A 103 -14.79 -4.78 -16.83
C LEU A 103 -16.20 -4.20 -17.03
N GLY A 104 -16.34 -3.11 -17.80
CA GLY A 104 -17.63 -2.48 -18.08
C GLY A 104 -18.24 -1.70 -16.89
N SER A 105 -19.42 -1.11 -17.12
CA SER A 105 -20.25 -0.44 -16.11
C SER A 105 -21.72 -0.82 -16.33
N PRO A 106 -22.32 -1.69 -15.49
CA PRO A 106 -21.80 -2.21 -14.22
C PRO A 106 -20.64 -3.23 -14.38
N PRO A 107 -19.72 -3.32 -13.41
CA PRO A 107 -18.62 -4.27 -13.47
C PRO A 107 -19.14 -5.70 -13.33
N LEU A 108 -18.98 -6.49 -14.39
CA LEU A 108 -19.42 -7.89 -14.45
C LEU A 108 -18.29 -8.81 -14.91
N PRO A 109 -18.31 -10.10 -14.53
CA PRO A 109 -17.37 -11.06 -15.06
C PRO A 109 -17.44 -11.14 -16.59
N GLY A 110 -16.28 -11.14 -17.25
CA GLY A 110 -16.13 -11.17 -18.70
C GLY A 110 -14.72 -11.62 -19.10
N ALA A 111 -14.33 -11.43 -20.36
CA ALA A 111 -13.03 -11.90 -20.87
C ALA A 111 -11.83 -11.40 -20.03
N HIS A 112 -11.83 -10.11 -19.65
CA HIS A 112 -10.78 -9.52 -18.81
C HIS A 112 -10.69 -10.10 -17.38
N SER A 113 -11.75 -10.76 -16.90
CA SER A 113 -11.79 -11.29 -15.53
C SER A 113 -10.74 -12.36 -15.25
N VAL A 114 -10.27 -13.07 -16.28
CA VAL A 114 -9.20 -14.06 -16.14
C VAL A 114 -7.87 -13.38 -15.80
N TRP A 115 -7.54 -12.30 -16.53
CA TRP A 115 -6.35 -11.49 -16.25
C TRP A 115 -6.44 -10.87 -14.86
N HIS A 116 -7.55 -10.22 -14.54
CA HIS A 116 -7.73 -9.58 -13.23
C HIS A 116 -7.62 -10.59 -12.07
N ARG A 117 -8.23 -11.77 -12.19
CA ARG A 117 -8.13 -12.84 -11.17
C ARG A 117 -6.71 -13.36 -10.96
N ARG A 118 -5.86 -13.29 -11.97
CA ARG A 118 -4.45 -13.71 -11.88
C ARG A 118 -3.59 -12.64 -11.20
N TRP A 119 -3.79 -11.37 -11.54
CA TRP A 119 -2.92 -10.28 -11.09
C TRP A 119 -3.39 -9.56 -9.82
N ALA A 120 -4.69 -9.52 -9.55
CA ALA A 120 -5.22 -8.88 -8.34
C ALA A 120 -4.72 -9.51 -7.03
N PRO A 121 -4.60 -10.84 -6.89
CA PRO A 121 -4.00 -11.44 -5.69
C PRO A 121 -2.53 -11.05 -5.51
N LEU A 122 -1.75 -11.01 -6.60
CA LEU A 122 -0.35 -10.59 -6.54
C LEU A 122 -0.21 -9.13 -6.09
N ALA A 123 -1.07 -8.25 -6.59
CA ALA A 123 -1.12 -6.86 -6.14
C ALA A 123 -1.51 -6.75 -4.65
N ALA A 124 -2.48 -7.54 -4.20
CA ALA A 124 -2.92 -7.54 -2.80
C ALA A 124 -1.84 -8.09 -1.85
N ILE A 125 -1.15 -9.16 -2.24
CA ILE A 125 0.00 -9.70 -1.50
C ILE A 125 1.14 -8.68 -1.46
N GLY A 126 1.45 -8.04 -2.59
CA GLY A 126 2.45 -6.97 -2.65
C GLY A 126 2.13 -5.81 -1.70
N MET A 127 0.86 -5.38 -1.65
CA MET A 127 0.40 -4.37 -0.71
C MET A 127 0.52 -4.82 0.76
N ALA A 128 0.16 -6.07 1.06
CA ALA A 128 0.30 -6.63 2.40
C ALA A 128 1.77 -6.71 2.86
N LEU A 129 2.67 -7.13 1.96
CA LEU A 129 4.10 -7.17 2.23
C LEU A 129 4.65 -5.75 2.43
N ALA A 130 4.31 -4.81 1.56
CA ALA A 130 4.70 -3.40 1.69
C ALA A 130 4.20 -2.78 3.01
N GLY A 131 3.02 -3.18 3.50
CA GLY A 131 2.55 -2.75 4.81
C GLY A 131 3.33 -3.38 5.97
N ALA A 132 3.56 -4.70 5.91
CA ALA A 132 4.32 -5.42 6.93
C ALA A 132 5.77 -4.93 7.05
N THR A 133 6.47 -4.77 5.93
CA THR A 133 7.85 -4.26 5.92
C THR A 133 7.91 -2.78 6.32
N SER A 134 6.83 -2.02 6.10
CA SER A 134 6.74 -0.64 6.58
C SER A 134 6.68 -0.58 8.10
N TRP A 135 5.96 -1.51 8.73
CA TRP A 135 5.90 -1.60 10.19
C TRP A 135 7.24 -2.03 10.79
N VAL A 136 7.94 -2.97 10.13
CA VAL A 136 9.29 -3.37 10.56
C VAL A 136 10.26 -2.19 10.49
N PHE A 137 10.27 -1.45 9.38
CA PHE A 137 11.07 -0.22 9.27
C PHE A 137 10.70 0.79 10.35
N TYR A 138 9.41 1.06 10.54
CA TYR A 138 8.94 2.00 11.55
C TYR A 138 9.43 1.63 12.95
N TRP A 139 9.27 0.36 13.33
CA TRP A 139 9.70 -0.14 14.62
C TRP A 139 11.20 0.08 14.83
N LEU A 140 12.02 -0.36 13.88
CA LEU A 140 13.48 -0.26 13.98
C LEU A 140 14.00 1.17 13.95
N ALA A 141 13.30 2.07 13.28
CA ALA A 141 13.75 3.45 13.10
C ALA A 141 13.24 4.41 14.18
N PHE A 142 12.12 4.12 14.84
CA PHE A 142 11.48 5.11 15.73
C PHE A 142 10.97 4.56 17.07
N ALA A 143 10.93 3.23 17.26
CA ALA A 143 10.36 2.63 18.47
C ALA A 143 11.32 1.69 19.23
N ALA A 144 12.33 1.13 18.55
CA ALA A 144 13.38 0.29 19.12
C ALA A 144 14.56 1.13 19.62
#